data_AF-A0A2V1E8Y7-F1
#
_entry.id   AF-A0A2V1E8Y7-F1
#
_cell.length_a   1.000
_cell.length_b   1.000
_cell.length_c   1.000
_cell.angle_alpha   90.00
_cell.angle_beta   90.00
_cell.angle_gamma   90.00
#
_symmetry.space_group_name_H-M   'P 1'
#
loop_
_entity.id
_entity.type
_entity.pdbx_description
1 polymer ?
#
loop_
_entity_poly.entity_id
_entity_poly.type
_entity_poly.pdbx_seq_one_letter_code
_entity_poly.pdbx_strand_id
1 'polypeptide(L)'
;MDPDNPTPAASSTAAPPDPLPAQAQVVAQPIFHRHQKDLIILSTLPDNTSLTWRPSWFPPHTPENPPSKTGTWTLHNPPHVVTEALPSGEADAVIMTRRMRKEGDRPPVFIKTQAEWERYCQVNRVPTWLFMDKSLLLLNLGLERDENGDVCAPPTWPLYPEPLHYSSYVLSEKSLKNLPRQFHHLAKNYGRNGKRVVVYPDGALIVRDARWVEKHGVPMLPVGKHWSYIPWTREQEGLDPPTLDLVRRSI
;
A
#
# COMPACT_ATOMS: atom_id res chain seq x y z
N MET A 1 -35.78 10.07 -57.96
CA MET A 1 -36.09 10.01 -56.52
C MET A 1 -36.12 8.55 -56.15
N ASP A 2 -35.01 8.08 -55.59
CA ASP A 2 -34.93 6.99 -54.61
C ASP A 2 -33.55 7.16 -53.95
N PRO A 3 -33.47 7.47 -52.64
CA PRO A 3 -32.19 7.69 -51.98
C PRO A 3 -31.58 6.36 -51.52
N ASP A 4 -30.30 6.21 -51.82
CA ASP A 4 -29.44 5.11 -51.38
C ASP A 4 -29.56 4.86 -49.87
N ASN A 5 -29.89 3.61 -49.54
CA ASN A 5 -29.98 3.06 -48.20
C ASN A 5 -28.57 2.61 -47.76
N PRO A 6 -27.94 3.21 -46.73
CA PRO A 6 -26.66 2.73 -46.24
C PRO A 6 -26.83 1.44 -45.44
N THR A 7 -26.18 0.39 -45.92
CA THR A 7 -25.99 -0.91 -45.27
C THR A 7 -25.56 -0.73 -43.80
N PRO A 8 -26.17 -1.42 -42.82
CA PRO A 8 -25.70 -1.39 -41.43
C PRO A 8 -24.34 -2.07 -41.34
N ALA A 9 -23.34 -1.32 -40.86
CA ALA A 9 -22.03 -1.88 -40.52
C ALA A 9 -22.22 -2.96 -39.45
N ALA A 10 -21.65 -4.13 -39.72
CA ALA A 10 -21.64 -5.27 -38.83
C ALA A 10 -21.20 -4.88 -37.42
N SER A 11 -22.04 -5.19 -36.43
CA SER A 11 -21.70 -5.11 -35.02
C SER A 11 -20.49 -6.00 -34.74
N SER A 12 -19.33 -5.35 -34.54
CA SER A 12 -18.14 -5.99 -34.00
C SER A 12 -18.50 -6.59 -32.65
N THR A 13 -18.65 -7.91 -32.62
CA THR A 13 -18.84 -8.68 -31.40
C THR A 13 -17.49 -8.71 -30.71
N ALA A 14 -17.26 -7.76 -29.80
CA ALA A 14 -16.06 -7.74 -28.98
C ALA A 14 -15.97 -9.07 -28.22
N ALA A 15 -14.85 -9.78 -28.37
CA ALA A 15 -14.55 -10.96 -27.58
C ALA A 15 -14.67 -10.61 -26.09
N PRO A 16 -15.18 -11.53 -25.24
CA PRO A 16 -15.25 -11.28 -23.81
C PRO A 16 -13.84 -10.95 -23.30
N PRO A 17 -13.69 -9.93 -22.44
CA PRO A 17 -12.40 -9.59 -21.85
C PRO A 17 -11.84 -10.82 -21.15
N ASP A 18 -10.53 -11.06 -21.29
CA ASP A 18 -9.83 -12.19 -20.65
C ASP A 18 -10.28 -12.35 -19.20
N PRO A 19 -10.59 -13.58 -18.74
CA PRO A 19 -11.05 -13.81 -17.39
C PRO A 19 -9.97 -13.32 -16.43
N LEU A 20 -10.42 -12.52 -15.46
CA LEU A 20 -9.55 -11.94 -14.46
C LEU A 20 -8.86 -13.03 -13.65
N PRO A 21 -7.60 -12.78 -13.22
CA PRO A 21 -6.91 -13.77 -12.43
C PRO A 21 -7.67 -13.99 -11.12
N ALA A 22 -7.88 -15.25 -10.76
CA ALA A 22 -8.43 -15.60 -9.45
C ALA A 22 -7.45 -15.17 -8.34
N GLN A 23 -7.93 -14.92 -7.11
CA GLN A 23 -7.05 -14.47 -6.01
C GLN A 23 -5.88 -15.43 -5.76
N ALA A 24 -6.09 -16.75 -5.91
CA ALA A 24 -5.03 -17.74 -5.82
C ALA A 24 -3.89 -17.51 -6.84
N GLN A 25 -4.21 -17.07 -8.06
CA GLN A 25 -3.23 -16.77 -9.10
C GLN A 25 -2.47 -15.48 -8.79
N VAL A 26 -3.13 -14.48 -8.21
CA VAL A 26 -2.48 -13.25 -7.75
C VAL A 26 -1.50 -13.56 -6.62
N VAL A 27 -1.92 -14.35 -5.62
CA VAL A 27 -1.06 -14.77 -4.49
C VAL A 27 0.12 -15.62 -4.96
N ALA A 28 -0.08 -16.49 -5.97
CA ALA A 28 0.97 -17.32 -6.53
C ALA A 28 2.05 -16.52 -7.28
N GLN A 29 1.76 -15.28 -7.70
CA GLN A 29 2.70 -14.42 -8.41
C GLN A 29 3.20 -13.29 -7.49
N PRO A 30 4.44 -13.33 -7.00
CA PRO A 30 4.94 -12.38 -5.99
C PRO A 30 4.75 -10.91 -6.38
N ILE A 31 4.97 -10.57 -7.66
CA ILE A 31 4.83 -9.20 -8.17
C ILE A 31 3.38 -8.72 -8.09
N PHE A 32 2.41 -9.54 -8.51
CA PHE A 32 0.99 -9.16 -8.46
C PHE A 32 0.46 -9.12 -7.04
N HIS A 33 0.84 -10.10 -6.21
CA HIS A 33 0.52 -10.09 -4.79
C HIS A 33 1.06 -8.83 -4.10
N ARG A 34 2.30 -8.44 -4.43
CA ARG A 34 2.90 -7.23 -3.89
C ARG A 34 2.15 -5.97 -4.33
N HIS A 35 1.89 -5.87 -5.62
CA HIS A 35 1.17 -4.73 -6.19
C HIS A 35 -0.23 -4.60 -5.58
N GLN A 36 -0.95 -5.71 -5.41
CA GLN A 36 -2.25 -5.74 -4.75
C GLN A 36 -2.16 -5.20 -3.32
N LYS A 37 -1.17 -5.63 -2.53
CA LYS A 37 -0.97 -5.13 -1.16
C LYS A 37 -0.69 -3.64 -1.10
N ASP A 38 0.19 -3.14 -1.97
CA ASP A 38 0.50 -1.70 -2.04
C ASP A 38 -0.76 -0.89 -2.39
N LEU A 39 -1.57 -1.38 -3.34
CA LEU A 39 -2.86 -0.76 -3.66
C LEU A 39 -3.80 -0.74 -2.47
N ILE A 40 -3.91 -1.85 -1.72
CA ILE A 40 -4.80 -1.86 -0.57
C ILE A 40 -4.29 -0.89 0.51
N ILE A 41 -2.99 -0.83 0.80
CA ILE A 41 -2.41 0.14 1.74
C ILE A 41 -2.75 1.56 1.33
N LEU A 42 -2.45 1.94 0.08
CA LEU A 42 -2.81 3.26 -0.44
C LEU A 42 -4.32 3.49 -0.36
N SER A 43 -5.13 2.44 -0.52
CA SER A 43 -6.58 2.49 -0.42
C SER A 43 -7.14 2.60 0.99
N THR A 44 -6.33 2.42 2.04
CA THR A 44 -6.81 2.56 3.43
C THR A 44 -6.77 4.01 3.93
N LEU A 45 -6.06 4.89 3.22
CA LEU A 45 -5.83 6.27 3.64
C LEU A 45 -6.96 7.20 3.18
N PRO A 46 -7.32 8.26 3.92
CA PRO A 46 -8.26 9.26 3.41
C PRO A 46 -7.82 9.87 2.08
N ASP A 47 -8.77 10.38 1.30
CA ASP A 47 -8.44 11.25 0.15
C ASP A 47 -7.72 12.52 0.65
N ASN A 48 -6.82 13.06 -0.16
CA ASN A 48 -5.97 14.22 0.17
C ASN A 48 -4.99 13.96 1.34
N THR A 49 -4.57 12.70 1.55
CA THR A 49 -3.56 12.36 2.57
C THR A 49 -2.15 12.67 2.07
N SER A 50 -1.38 13.44 2.83
CA SER A 50 0.04 13.67 2.56
C SER A 50 0.88 12.47 2.99
N LEU A 51 1.62 11.91 2.05
CA LEU A 51 2.44 10.71 2.20
C LEU A 51 3.92 11.02 2.07
N THR A 52 4.72 10.38 2.94
CA THR A 52 6.19 10.44 2.93
C THR A 52 6.81 9.18 2.31
N TRP A 53 6.01 8.30 1.73
CA TRP A 53 6.43 7.03 1.14
C TRP A 53 5.73 6.80 -0.20
N ARG A 54 6.39 6.06 -1.10
CA ARG A 54 5.87 5.60 -2.38
C ARG A 54 6.25 4.14 -2.59
N PRO A 55 5.34 3.30 -3.11
CA PRO A 55 5.69 1.95 -3.56
C PRO A 55 6.85 1.95 -4.55
N SER A 56 7.67 0.88 -4.54
CA SER A 56 8.88 0.77 -5.37
C SER A 56 8.63 0.75 -6.88
N TRP A 57 7.40 0.44 -7.30
CA TRP A 57 6.98 0.48 -8.71
C TRP A 57 6.54 1.88 -9.17
N PHE A 58 6.54 2.88 -8.30
CA PHE A 58 6.42 4.27 -8.76
C PHE A 58 7.67 4.64 -9.56
N PRO A 59 7.53 5.43 -10.64
CA PRO A 59 8.69 5.94 -11.37
C PRO A 59 9.65 6.66 -10.41
N PRO A 60 10.96 6.36 -10.45
CA PRO A 60 11.93 7.04 -9.61
C PRO A 60 11.99 8.53 -9.98
N HIS A 61 12.34 9.36 -9.00
CA HIS A 61 12.67 10.75 -9.28
C HIS A 61 13.91 10.81 -10.18
N THR A 62 13.85 11.61 -11.23
CA THR A 62 14.99 11.86 -12.12
C THR A 62 15.78 13.07 -11.62
N PRO A 63 17.08 13.22 -11.96
CA PRO A 63 17.85 14.42 -11.66
C PRO A 63 17.19 15.71 -12.16
N GLU A 64 16.45 15.61 -13.27
CA GLU A 64 15.71 16.69 -13.90
C GLU A 64 14.42 17.09 -13.16
N ASN A 65 13.94 16.25 -12.25
CA ASN A 65 12.74 16.50 -11.46
C ASN A 65 12.91 15.88 -10.06
N PRO A 66 13.73 16.51 -9.21
CA PRO A 66 14.03 16.01 -7.88
C PRO A 66 12.74 15.89 -7.06
N PRO A 67 12.71 15.01 -6.04
CA PRO A 67 11.60 15.00 -5.09
C PRO A 67 11.35 16.42 -4.58
N SER A 68 10.09 16.73 -4.27
CA SER A 68 9.77 18.00 -3.61
C SER A 68 10.73 18.20 -2.43
N LYS A 69 11.09 19.44 -2.09
CA LYS A 69 12.00 19.71 -0.95
C LYS A 69 11.55 19.03 0.35
N THR A 70 10.25 18.73 0.46
CA THR A 70 9.65 18.05 1.61
C THR A 70 9.63 16.52 1.48
N GLY A 71 9.86 15.95 0.29
CA GLY A 71 9.77 14.51 0.03
C GLY A 71 8.34 13.96 0.18
N THR A 72 7.34 14.84 0.24
CA THR A 72 5.93 14.48 0.44
C THR A 72 5.14 14.61 -0.85
N TRP A 73 4.11 13.78 -0.98
CA TRP A 73 3.11 13.86 -2.03
C TRP A 73 1.72 13.69 -1.45
N THR A 74 0.71 14.31 -2.06
CA THR A 74 -0.67 14.17 -1.59
C THR A 74 -1.38 13.13 -2.41
N LEU A 75 -1.91 12.08 -1.77
CA LEU A 75 -2.71 11.05 -2.42
C LEU A 75 -4.08 11.64 -2.81
N HIS A 76 -4.31 11.81 -4.11
CA HIS A 76 -5.60 12.22 -4.66
C HIS A 76 -6.25 11.07 -5.43
N ASN A 77 -7.57 11.09 -5.49
CA ASN A 77 -8.34 10.21 -6.37
C ASN A 77 -8.49 10.79 -7.79
N PRO A 78 -8.50 9.93 -8.83
CA PRO A 78 -9.03 10.30 -10.13
C PRO A 78 -10.50 10.76 -10.06
N PRO A 79 -11.00 11.51 -11.05
CA PRO A 79 -12.35 12.09 -11.01
C PRO A 79 -13.46 11.04 -10.97
N HIS A 80 -13.22 9.83 -11.49
CA HIS A 80 -14.17 8.71 -11.52
C HIS A 80 -14.02 7.75 -10.33
N VAL A 81 -13.18 8.07 -9.35
CA VAL A 81 -12.94 7.25 -8.16
C VAL A 81 -13.43 7.96 -6.91
N VAL A 82 -13.99 7.20 -5.99
CA VAL A 82 -14.41 7.69 -4.68
C VAL A 82 -13.77 6.85 -3.58
N THR A 83 -13.42 7.53 -2.47
CA THR A 83 -13.04 6.87 -1.22
C THR A 83 -14.32 6.49 -0.47
N GLU A 84 -14.41 5.25 -0.02
CA GLU A 84 -15.53 4.77 0.79
C GLU A 84 -15.01 4.07 2.05
N ALA A 85 -15.83 4.03 3.09
CA ALA A 85 -15.52 3.27 4.29
C ALA A 85 -15.71 1.77 4.02
N LEU A 86 -14.76 0.95 4.45
CA LEU A 86 -14.99 -0.48 4.63
C LEU A 86 -15.95 -0.68 5.82
N PRO A 87 -16.66 -1.82 5.87
CA PRO A 87 -17.40 -2.18 7.07
C PRO A 87 -16.49 -2.08 8.30
N SER A 88 -16.96 -1.41 9.34
CA SER A 88 -16.23 -1.30 10.60
C SER A 88 -16.81 -2.30 11.59
N GLY A 89 -15.95 -3.09 12.24
CA GLY A 89 -16.30 -3.77 13.48
C GLY A 89 -16.39 -2.78 14.65
N GLU A 90 -16.28 -3.26 15.89
CA GLU A 90 -16.22 -2.42 17.11
C GLU A 90 -14.97 -1.51 17.22
N ALA A 91 -14.16 -1.41 16.15
CA ALA A 91 -12.94 -0.62 16.16
C ALA A 91 -13.25 0.88 15.93
N ASP A 92 -12.59 1.74 16.72
CA ASP A 92 -12.74 3.20 16.65
C ASP A 92 -12.25 3.85 15.35
N ALA A 93 -11.45 3.13 14.54
CA ALA A 93 -10.84 3.68 13.32
C ALA A 93 -11.62 3.28 12.07
N VAL A 94 -12.17 4.27 11.36
CA VAL A 94 -12.77 4.06 10.04
C VAL A 94 -11.67 3.75 9.04
N ILE A 95 -11.66 2.52 8.52
CA ILE A 95 -10.75 2.09 7.47
C ILE A 95 -11.44 2.31 6.13
N MET A 96 -10.69 2.88 5.18
CA MET A 96 -11.22 3.23 3.87
C MET A 96 -10.82 2.20 2.81
N THR A 97 -11.47 2.28 1.65
CA THR A 97 -11.06 1.68 0.38
C THR A 97 -11.36 2.66 -0.77
N ARG A 98 -11.11 2.27 -2.02
CA ARG A 98 -11.54 3.00 -3.22
C ARG A 98 -12.39 2.11 -4.11
N ARG A 99 -13.32 2.74 -4.81
CA ARG A 99 -14.06 2.13 -5.91
C ARG A 99 -14.36 3.14 -7.01
N MET A 100 -14.81 2.61 -8.15
CA MET A 100 -15.39 3.43 -9.21
C MET A 100 -16.63 4.15 -8.69
N ARG A 101 -16.81 5.39 -9.14
CA ARG A 101 -17.99 6.19 -8.86
C ARG A 101 -19.23 5.56 -9.49
N LYS A 102 -20.34 5.71 -8.79
CA LYS A 102 -21.69 5.32 -9.19
C LYS A 102 -22.57 6.56 -9.24
N GLU A 103 -23.71 6.43 -9.91
CA GLU A 103 -24.73 7.46 -9.88
C GLU A 103 -25.17 7.75 -8.44
N GLY A 104 -25.25 9.03 -8.08
CA GLY A 104 -25.54 9.48 -6.71
C GLY A 104 -24.31 9.73 -5.82
N ASP A 105 -23.11 9.30 -6.23
CA ASP A 105 -21.89 9.65 -5.48
C ASP A 105 -21.64 11.17 -5.50
N ARG A 106 -21.08 11.69 -4.40
CA ARG A 106 -20.67 13.09 -4.30
C ARG A 106 -19.66 13.44 -5.40
N PRO A 107 -19.77 14.59 -6.10
CA PRO A 107 -18.79 14.97 -7.11
C PRO A 107 -17.36 15.08 -6.55
N PRO A 108 -16.33 14.87 -7.39
CA PRO A 108 -14.94 15.04 -6.98
C PRO A 108 -14.66 16.46 -6.49
N VAL A 109 -13.89 16.57 -5.40
CA VAL A 109 -13.58 17.85 -4.75
C VAL A 109 -12.32 18.49 -5.33
N PHE A 110 -11.25 17.71 -5.49
CA PHE A 110 -9.92 18.21 -5.87
C PHE A 110 -9.62 18.05 -7.36
N ILE A 111 -9.63 16.80 -7.86
CA ILE A 111 -9.35 16.48 -9.27
C ILE A 111 -10.69 16.16 -9.94
N LYS A 112 -11.19 17.09 -10.75
CA LYS A 112 -12.55 17.09 -11.31
C LYS A 112 -12.61 16.50 -12.71
N THR A 113 -11.51 16.56 -13.46
CA THR A 113 -11.46 16.08 -14.85
C THR A 113 -10.30 15.11 -15.07
N GLN A 114 -10.41 14.31 -16.14
CA GLN A 114 -9.34 13.37 -16.50
C GLN A 114 -8.05 14.11 -16.90
N ALA A 115 -8.16 15.25 -17.57
CA ALA A 115 -7.02 16.09 -17.91
C ALA A 115 -6.30 16.64 -16.66
N GLU A 116 -7.06 17.00 -15.61
CA GLU A 116 -6.47 17.39 -14.31
C GLU A 116 -5.75 16.21 -13.65
N TRP A 117 -6.31 14.99 -13.74
CA TRP A 117 -5.67 13.78 -13.22
C TRP A 117 -4.35 13.49 -13.94
N GLU A 118 -4.33 13.56 -15.27
CA GLU A 118 -3.13 13.36 -16.09
C GLU A 118 -2.05 14.39 -15.75
N ARG A 119 -2.44 15.66 -15.62
CA ARG A 119 -1.52 16.73 -15.19
C ARG A 119 -1.00 16.47 -13.79
N TYR A 120 -1.86 16.10 -12.85
CA TYR A 120 -1.47 15.74 -11.49
C TYR A 120 -0.47 14.59 -11.49
N CYS A 121 -0.71 13.54 -12.27
CA CYS A 121 0.18 12.39 -12.43
C CYS A 121 1.54 12.80 -12.99
N GLN A 122 1.55 13.67 -14.01
CA GLN A 122 2.78 14.19 -14.61
C GLN A 122 3.63 14.97 -13.59
N VAL A 123 3.00 15.88 -12.84
CA VAL A 123 3.68 16.72 -11.85
C VAL A 123 4.17 15.90 -10.66
N ASN A 124 3.33 15.00 -10.15
CA ASN A 124 3.64 14.24 -8.93
C ASN A 124 4.30 12.89 -9.21
N ARG A 125 4.54 12.52 -10.47
CA ARG A 125 5.05 11.20 -10.88
C ARG A 125 4.23 10.04 -10.32
N VAL A 126 2.91 10.22 -10.30
CA VAL A 126 1.97 9.17 -9.94
C VAL A 126 1.61 8.42 -11.23
N PRO A 127 1.57 7.09 -11.25
CA PRO A 127 1.14 6.37 -12.45
C PRO A 127 -0.30 6.72 -12.81
N THR A 128 -0.54 7.07 -14.07
CA THR A 128 -1.89 7.46 -14.55
C THR A 128 -2.91 6.34 -14.40
N TRP A 129 -2.45 5.08 -14.35
CA TRP A 129 -3.28 3.90 -14.13
C TRP A 129 -3.63 3.63 -12.66
N LEU A 130 -3.06 4.38 -11.71
CA LEU A 130 -3.37 4.25 -10.28
C LEU A 130 -4.86 4.54 -10.05
N PHE A 131 -5.55 3.60 -9.41
CA PHE A 131 -7.00 3.60 -9.21
C PHE A 131 -7.86 3.64 -10.48
N MET A 132 -7.33 3.20 -11.63
CA MET A 132 -8.15 2.85 -12.81
C MET A 132 -8.74 1.44 -12.68
N ASP A 133 -9.64 1.06 -13.58
CA ASP A 133 -10.38 -0.20 -13.59
C ASP A 133 -9.54 -1.43 -13.20
N LYS A 134 -8.40 -1.66 -13.88
CA LYS A 134 -7.56 -2.85 -13.61
C LYS A 134 -6.93 -2.84 -12.23
N SER A 135 -6.51 -1.68 -11.72
CA SER A 135 -5.91 -1.59 -10.39
C SER A 135 -6.98 -1.65 -9.29
N LEU A 136 -8.15 -1.02 -9.49
CA LEU A 136 -9.28 -1.16 -8.57
C LEU A 136 -9.83 -2.59 -8.52
N LEU A 137 -9.74 -3.32 -9.62
CA LEU A 137 -10.14 -4.72 -9.69
C LEU A 137 -9.17 -5.62 -8.93
N LEU A 138 -7.86 -5.41 -9.12
CA LEU A 138 -6.84 -6.09 -8.35
C LEU A 138 -6.97 -5.77 -6.85
N LEU A 139 -7.23 -4.50 -6.51
CA LEU A 139 -7.55 -4.05 -5.15
C LEU A 139 -8.74 -4.82 -4.58
N ASN A 140 -9.88 -4.82 -5.29
CA ASN A 140 -11.12 -5.46 -4.85
C ASN A 140 -11.02 -6.98 -4.68
N LEU A 141 -10.13 -7.62 -5.44
CA LEU A 141 -9.85 -9.05 -5.32
C LEU A 141 -9.07 -9.38 -4.03
N GLY A 142 -8.30 -8.42 -3.51
CA GLY A 142 -7.49 -8.59 -2.30
C GLY A 142 -8.18 -8.17 -1.01
N LEU A 143 -9.37 -7.55 -1.09
CA LEU A 143 -10.20 -7.27 0.08
C LEU A 143 -10.80 -8.57 0.62
N GLU A 144 -10.79 -8.71 1.94
CA GLU A 144 -11.40 -9.87 2.61
C GLU A 144 -12.91 -9.90 2.37
N ARG A 145 -13.45 -11.10 2.18
CA ARG A 145 -14.88 -11.33 1.91
C ARG A 145 -15.43 -12.43 2.79
N ASP A 146 -16.71 -12.32 3.14
CA ASP A 146 -17.43 -13.35 3.89
C ASP A 146 -17.86 -14.51 2.97
N GLU A 147 -18.60 -15.46 3.54
CA GLU A 147 -19.16 -16.61 2.81
C GLU A 147 -20.16 -16.20 1.72
N ASN A 148 -20.74 -15.00 1.79
CA ASN A 148 -21.65 -14.43 0.80
C ASN A 148 -20.92 -13.67 -0.31
N GLY A 149 -19.60 -13.46 -0.17
CA GLY A 149 -18.78 -12.68 -1.09
C GLY A 149 -18.81 -11.18 -0.80
N ASP A 150 -19.40 -10.74 0.31
CA ASP A 150 -19.44 -9.34 0.72
C ASP A 150 -18.13 -8.93 1.38
N VAL A 151 -17.68 -7.70 1.11
CA VAL A 151 -16.45 -7.17 1.70
C VAL A 151 -16.58 -7.11 3.22
N CYS A 152 -15.60 -7.63 3.94
CA CYS A 152 -15.60 -7.69 5.40
C CYS A 152 -14.86 -6.52 6.05
N ALA A 153 -15.09 -6.37 7.35
CA ALA A 153 -14.27 -5.49 8.17
C ALA A 153 -12.83 -6.02 8.23
N PRO A 154 -11.82 -5.16 8.01
CA PRO A 154 -10.43 -5.57 8.10
C PRO A 154 -10.06 -5.98 9.53
N PRO A 155 -9.06 -6.86 9.70
CA PRO A 155 -8.64 -7.30 11.02
C PRO A 155 -8.08 -6.14 11.84
N THR A 156 -8.42 -6.11 13.14
CA THR A 156 -7.91 -5.09 14.06
C THR A 156 -6.43 -5.28 14.37
N TRP A 157 -5.94 -6.53 14.31
CA TRP A 157 -4.56 -6.92 14.61
C TRP A 157 -4.14 -8.16 13.81
N PRO A 158 -2.84 -8.30 13.47
CA PRO A 158 -1.77 -7.33 13.66
C PRO A 158 -1.83 -6.19 12.64
N LEU A 159 -1.19 -5.07 12.98
CA LEU A 159 -0.98 -3.91 12.11
C LEU A 159 0.52 -3.73 11.80
N TYR A 160 0.79 -3.13 10.65
CA TYR A 160 2.10 -2.88 10.07
C TYR A 160 2.33 -1.37 9.96
N PRO A 161 3.43 -0.84 10.48
CA PRO A 161 3.68 0.61 10.55
C PRO A 161 4.26 1.15 9.25
N GLU A 162 3.73 2.24 8.68
CA GLU A 162 4.16 2.84 7.39
C GLU A 162 5.68 3.18 7.31
N PRO A 163 6.39 2.98 6.17
CA PRO A 163 7.82 3.22 6.10
C PRO A 163 8.07 4.70 5.77
N LEU A 164 9.32 5.15 5.93
CA LEU A 164 9.71 6.48 5.45
C LEU A 164 10.52 6.32 4.16
N HIS A 165 10.31 7.16 3.17
CA HIS A 165 10.97 7.00 1.86
C HIS A 165 12.51 6.97 1.91
N TYR A 166 13.13 7.68 2.85
CA TYR A 166 14.59 7.88 2.87
C TYR A 166 15.29 7.45 4.15
N SER A 167 14.57 7.07 5.18
CA SER A 167 15.17 6.78 6.48
C SER A 167 14.50 5.61 7.18
N SER A 168 15.31 4.87 7.93
CA SER A 168 14.78 3.91 8.88
C SER A 168 14.34 4.65 10.15
N TYR A 169 13.43 4.04 10.92
CA TYR A 169 13.09 4.53 12.26
C TYR A 169 12.80 3.36 13.21
N VAL A 170 12.88 3.63 14.50
CA VAL A 170 12.68 2.64 15.56
C VAL A 170 11.27 2.73 16.11
N LEU A 171 10.55 1.61 16.22
CA LEU A 171 9.24 1.59 16.86
C LEU A 171 9.35 1.81 18.37
N SER A 172 8.34 2.40 18.98
CA SER A 172 8.27 2.46 20.45
C SER A 172 7.92 1.09 21.03
N GLU A 173 8.27 0.84 22.29
CA GLU A 173 7.84 -0.37 23.00
C GLU A 173 6.32 -0.54 22.97
N LYS A 174 5.60 0.57 23.18
CA LYS A 174 4.12 0.60 23.17
C LYS A 174 3.52 0.17 21.83
N SER A 175 4.27 0.35 20.74
CA SER A 175 3.87 -0.03 19.39
C SER A 175 4.02 -1.53 19.14
N LEU A 176 4.74 -2.29 19.97
CA LEU A 176 4.93 -3.72 19.76
C LEU A 176 3.64 -4.52 19.90
N LYS A 177 2.68 -4.06 20.73
CA LYS A 177 1.36 -4.69 20.85
C LYS A 177 0.61 -4.73 19.52
N ASN A 178 0.97 -3.82 18.60
CA ASN A 178 0.36 -3.70 17.31
C ASN A 178 0.89 -4.71 16.29
N LEU A 179 2.11 -5.21 16.50
CA LEU A 179 2.80 -6.09 15.56
C LEU A 179 2.33 -7.55 15.70
N PRO A 180 2.72 -8.45 14.77
CA PRO A 180 2.54 -9.89 14.96
C PRO A 180 3.11 -10.40 16.29
N ARG A 181 2.51 -11.47 16.85
CA ARG A 181 2.86 -12.03 18.17
C ARG A 181 4.35 -12.33 18.33
N GLN A 182 5.04 -12.66 17.24
CA GLN A 182 6.48 -12.89 17.23
C GLN A 182 7.30 -11.66 17.66
N PHE A 183 6.79 -10.43 17.62
CA PHE A 183 7.49 -9.25 18.12
C PHE A 183 7.19 -8.93 19.59
N HIS A 184 6.14 -9.54 20.17
CA HIS A 184 5.68 -9.21 21.53
C HIS A 184 6.68 -9.64 22.60
N HIS A 185 7.44 -10.70 22.37
CA HIS A 185 8.48 -11.15 23.31
C HIS A 185 9.61 -10.14 23.48
N LEU A 186 9.81 -9.22 22.51
CA LEU A 186 10.83 -8.18 22.58
C LEU A 186 10.54 -7.13 23.65
N ALA A 187 9.28 -6.98 24.09
CA ALA A 187 8.88 -6.00 25.10
C ALA A 187 9.68 -6.16 26.40
N LYS A 188 9.93 -7.40 26.84
CA LYS A 188 10.69 -7.69 28.07
C LYS A 188 12.11 -7.14 28.06
N ASN A 189 12.70 -7.01 26.87
CA ASN A 189 14.07 -6.54 26.67
C ASN A 189 14.10 -5.25 25.83
N TYR A 190 13.04 -4.42 25.84
CA TYR A 190 12.97 -3.22 25.01
C TYR A 190 13.66 -2.00 25.67
N GLY A 191 14.94 -2.12 26.02
CA GLY A 191 15.70 -1.07 26.73
C GLY A 191 16.96 -0.57 26.03
N ARG A 192 17.66 0.40 26.65
CA ARG A 192 18.91 1.00 26.16
C ARG A 192 19.99 -0.03 25.78
N ASN A 193 19.92 -1.24 26.34
CA ASN A 193 20.84 -2.34 26.08
C ASN A 193 20.18 -3.55 25.38
N GLY A 194 18.96 -3.37 24.88
CA GLY A 194 18.10 -4.46 24.41
C GLY A 194 17.90 -4.48 22.90
N LYS A 195 16.89 -5.23 22.44
CA LYS A 195 16.51 -5.29 21.03
C LYS A 195 15.53 -4.16 20.67
N ARG A 196 15.51 -3.79 19.40
CA ARG A 196 14.67 -2.73 18.80
C ARG A 196 14.10 -3.21 17.49
N VAL A 197 12.84 -2.85 17.23
CA VAL A 197 12.25 -3.09 15.90
C VAL A 197 12.48 -1.85 15.06
N VAL A 198 13.24 -2.02 13.98
CA VAL A 198 13.57 -0.97 13.01
C VAL A 198 12.72 -1.17 11.77
N VAL A 199 12.01 -0.12 11.37
CA VAL A 199 11.27 -0.04 10.11
C VAL A 199 12.18 0.58 9.07
N TYR A 200 12.45 -0.13 7.97
CA TYR A 200 13.27 0.34 6.86
C TYR A 200 12.43 1.03 5.77
N PRO A 201 13.05 1.84 4.88
CA PRO A 201 12.33 2.52 3.80
C PRO A 201 11.58 1.63 2.82
N ASP A 202 12.09 0.41 2.65
CA ASP A 202 11.46 -0.63 1.85
C ASP A 202 10.32 -1.33 2.59
N GLY A 203 10.01 -0.92 3.83
CA GLY A 203 9.04 -1.54 4.71
C GLY A 203 9.60 -2.68 5.56
N ALA A 204 10.89 -3.02 5.50
CA ALA A 204 11.35 -4.16 6.27
C ALA A 204 11.27 -3.91 7.80
N LEU A 205 10.72 -4.87 8.54
CA LEU A 205 10.71 -4.86 10.01
C LEU A 205 11.83 -5.73 10.53
N ILE A 206 12.94 -5.12 10.94
CA ILE A 206 14.12 -5.88 11.37
C ILE A 206 14.45 -5.62 12.82
N VAL A 207 14.73 -6.69 13.56
CA VAL A 207 15.18 -6.62 14.94
C VAL A 207 16.68 -6.30 14.97
N ARG A 208 17.05 -5.23 15.68
CA ARG A 208 18.43 -4.76 15.84
C ARG A 208 18.77 -4.54 17.31
N ASP A 209 20.04 -4.63 17.66
CA ASP A 209 20.52 -4.24 18.99
C ASP A 209 20.45 -2.72 19.17
N ALA A 210 20.15 -2.26 20.38
CA ALA A 210 20.11 -0.83 20.71
C ALA A 210 21.45 -0.13 20.39
N ARG A 211 22.58 -0.81 20.62
CA ARG A 211 23.91 -0.30 20.23
C ARG A 211 24.06 -0.12 18.72
N TRP A 212 23.46 -1.01 17.91
CA TRP A 212 23.45 -0.87 16.45
C TRP A 212 22.62 0.35 16.03
N VAL A 213 21.44 0.52 16.64
CA VAL A 213 20.56 1.67 16.40
C VAL A 213 21.27 2.98 16.72
N GLU A 214 21.91 3.07 17.90
CA GLU A 214 22.67 4.25 18.31
C GLU A 214 23.85 4.53 17.38
N LYS A 215 24.62 3.49 17.02
CA LYS A 215 25.75 3.60 16.09
C LYS A 215 25.34 4.15 14.71
N HIS A 216 24.15 3.80 14.23
CA HIS A 216 23.64 4.23 12.92
C HIS A 216 22.72 5.46 13.01
N GLY A 217 22.54 6.04 14.20
CA GLY A 217 21.73 7.25 14.40
C GLY A 217 20.26 7.08 13.97
N VAL A 218 19.70 5.87 14.07
CA VAL A 218 18.33 5.62 13.60
C VAL A 218 17.34 6.27 14.57
N PRO A 219 16.52 7.24 14.13
CA PRO A 219 15.64 7.98 15.02
C PRO A 219 14.51 7.11 15.57
N MET A 220 14.01 7.46 16.75
CA MET A 220 12.75 6.93 17.26
C MET A 220 11.58 7.41 16.40
N LEU A 221 10.56 6.57 16.24
CA LEU A 221 9.33 6.86 15.51
C LEU A 221 8.79 8.24 15.91
N PRO A 222 8.63 9.19 14.98
CA PRO A 222 7.90 10.41 15.25
C PRO A 222 6.42 10.08 15.51
N VAL A 223 5.84 10.73 16.53
CA VAL A 223 4.42 10.57 16.90
C VAL A 223 3.51 10.82 15.68
N GLY A 224 2.51 9.98 15.46
CA GLY A 224 1.44 10.21 14.46
C GLY A 224 1.58 9.51 13.11
N LYS A 225 2.34 8.41 12.99
CA LYS A 225 2.47 7.66 11.73
C LYS A 225 1.40 6.56 11.56
N HIS A 226 1.03 6.30 10.30
CA HIS A 226 -0.06 5.40 9.93
C HIS A 226 0.30 3.92 10.12
N TRP A 227 -0.73 3.12 10.36
CA TRP A 227 -0.66 1.68 10.50
C TRP A 227 -1.63 1.05 9.51
N SER A 228 -1.23 -0.03 8.85
CA SER A 228 -2.06 -0.79 7.91
C SER A 228 -2.26 -2.21 8.44
N TYR A 229 -3.43 -2.81 8.21
CA TYR A 229 -3.69 -4.20 8.60
C TYR A 229 -3.03 -5.23 7.68
N ILE A 230 -2.40 -4.76 6.59
CA ILE A 230 -1.87 -5.66 5.57
C ILE A 230 -0.40 -5.93 5.80
N PRO A 231 0.00 -7.21 5.92
CA PRO A 231 1.39 -7.59 5.96
C PRO A 231 2.08 -7.15 4.69
N TRP A 232 3.15 -6.40 4.86
CA TRP A 232 4.18 -6.23 3.86
C TRP A 232 4.77 -7.60 3.48
N THR A 233 5.22 -7.78 2.24
CA THR A 233 5.58 -9.12 1.71
C THR A 233 6.71 -9.77 2.51
N ARG A 234 6.91 -11.08 2.36
CA ARG A 234 8.03 -11.81 3.02
C ARG A 234 9.41 -11.22 2.70
N GLU A 235 9.58 -10.57 1.55
CA GLU A 235 10.80 -9.83 1.22
C GLU A 235 11.03 -8.61 2.12
N GLN A 236 9.96 -8.10 2.75
CA GLN A 236 9.98 -7.04 3.77
C GLN A 236 9.90 -7.64 5.19
N GLU A 237 9.27 -8.79 5.41
CA GLU A 237 9.26 -9.51 6.70
C GLU A 237 10.54 -10.33 6.93
N GLY A 238 11.73 -9.77 6.64
CA GLY A 238 13.01 -10.45 6.82
C GLY A 238 13.18 -11.04 8.22
N LEU A 239 12.83 -12.32 8.36
CA LEU A 239 13.06 -13.14 9.55
C LEU A 239 14.53 -13.60 9.53
N ASP A 240 15.34 -12.85 10.27
CA ASP A 240 16.74 -13.06 10.69
C ASP A 240 17.85 -13.27 9.63
N PRO A 241 19.07 -12.76 9.89
CA PRO A 241 20.26 -13.30 9.24
C PRO A 241 20.44 -14.75 9.70
N PRO A 242 20.77 -15.72 8.82
CA PRO A 242 21.29 -16.98 9.30
C PRO A 242 22.47 -16.64 10.22
N THR A 243 22.49 -17.28 11.37
CA THR A 243 23.61 -17.30 12.29
C THR A 243 24.83 -17.83 11.54
N LEU A 244 25.53 -16.97 10.79
CA LEU A 244 26.78 -17.31 10.11
C LEU A 244 27.93 -16.99 11.05
N ASP A 245 28.02 -17.78 12.11
CA ASP A 245 29.29 -18.07 12.77
C ASP A 245 29.49 -19.59 13.02
N LEU A 246 28.76 -20.43 12.28
CA LEU A 246 28.85 -21.89 12.41
C LEU A 246 28.94 -22.63 11.06
N VAL A 247 29.63 -22.08 10.06
CA VAL A 247 30.17 -22.84 8.90
C VAL A 247 31.53 -22.27 8.45
N ARG A 248 32.46 -22.03 9.38
CA ARG A 248 33.88 -21.72 9.06
C ARG A 248 34.89 -22.69 9.67
N ARG A 249 34.45 -23.91 9.96
CA ARG A 249 35.34 -25.05 10.29
C ARG A 249 34.79 -26.33 9.68
N SER A 250 34.96 -26.47 8.37
CA SER A 250 35.10 -27.74 7.64
C SER A 250 35.24 -27.44 6.14
N ILE A 251 36.32 -26.74 5.77
CA ILE A 251 37.26 -27.06 4.67
C ILE A 251 38.58 -26.38 5.07
#